data_AF-A0A922MHC6-F1
#
_entry.id   AF-A0A922MHC6-F1
#
_cell.length_a   1.000
_cell.length_b   1.000
_cell.length_c   1.000
_cell.angle_alpha   90.00
_cell.angle_beta   90.00
_cell.angle_gamma   90.00
#
_symmetry.space_group_name_H-M   'P 1'
#
loop_
_entity.id
_entity.type
_entity.pdbx_description
1 polymer ?
#
loop_
_entity_poly.entity_id
_entity_poly.type
_entity_poly.pdbx_seq_one_letter_code
_entity_poly.pdbx_strand_id
1 'polypeptide(L)'
;MPILVKDFTWSQTNKVVHIRVPLNPVAHEKVDLFPTEKYIKANFSPFLFEVFPLYDVDIKKSKCFVKEDVIILDLMKYEEVTWECLEKELTKEEKMKIRQEVLEKCLEQAKQESEERKIKKSQLDRYTVQQAMEIDSQQHKLMDSRRDFERKKAMDELEEWRLGKVSVTEEPNEPKLPEGQGDEKIKALPPTKCEERVEVKEDKNVEQVKNEEKINKEPQSKPVPRVQKPPKPVKTPVKSEYVEKKKQETAKRVLPMLRPTMNLEINHTARTFPTPSRESTAEEEQAWLKNITLARRATGFVSEDLRPEEQDPQWCKAKGDEFFKSGNFLGAVSAYTHGITLSDKLPSLFANRSATHFALGNFNKCLNDCSTALDLMKPACESNRRSRAKCIARRAAALARLGYLNKAIDEMKAASKLLPDDETIKKDIYDMERAWEQNPDSD
;
A
#
# COMPACT_ATOMS: atom_id res chain seq x y z
N MET A 1 -3.16 -32.04 -29.73
CA MET A 1 -4.49 -31.49 -29.38
C MET A 1 -4.83 -31.97 -27.98
N PRO A 2 -5.57 -31.18 -27.16
CA PRO A 2 -6.01 -31.66 -25.86
C PRO A 2 -7.02 -32.81 -26.00
N ILE A 3 -7.04 -33.71 -25.03
CA ILE A 3 -7.97 -34.84 -24.96
C ILE A 3 -9.25 -34.38 -24.26
N LEU A 4 -10.38 -34.41 -24.97
CA LEU A 4 -11.68 -34.01 -24.40
C LEU A 4 -12.20 -35.09 -23.43
N VAL A 5 -12.36 -34.71 -22.16
CA VAL A 5 -12.85 -35.62 -21.10
C VAL A 5 -14.37 -35.70 -21.16
N LYS A 6 -14.87 -36.89 -21.49
CA LYS A 6 -16.31 -37.23 -21.44
C LYS A 6 -16.70 -38.04 -20.20
N ASP A 7 -15.72 -38.57 -19.48
CA ASP A 7 -15.92 -39.43 -18.32
C ASP A 7 -16.17 -38.59 -17.06
N PHE A 8 -17.30 -37.89 -17.02
CA PHE A 8 -17.75 -37.08 -15.88
C PHE A 8 -19.10 -37.58 -15.35
N THR A 9 -19.31 -37.46 -14.04
CA THR A 9 -20.61 -37.72 -13.43
C THR A 9 -21.25 -36.40 -13.05
N TRP A 10 -22.50 -36.17 -13.45
CA TRP A 10 -23.29 -35.04 -12.99
C TRP A 10 -24.55 -35.52 -12.26
N SER A 11 -25.04 -34.68 -11.35
CA SER A 11 -26.30 -34.86 -10.64
C SER A 11 -26.89 -33.49 -10.32
N GLN A 12 -28.16 -33.41 -9.95
CA GLN A 12 -28.81 -32.13 -9.67
C GLN A 12 -29.78 -32.21 -8.50
N THR A 13 -29.96 -31.06 -7.88
CA THR A 13 -31.10 -30.71 -7.03
C THR A 13 -31.91 -29.61 -7.73
N ASN A 14 -33.01 -29.16 -7.13
CA ASN A 14 -33.81 -28.06 -7.66
C ASN A 14 -32.99 -26.74 -7.77
N LYS A 15 -31.93 -26.57 -6.97
CA LYS A 15 -31.17 -25.31 -6.87
C LYS A 15 -29.70 -25.41 -7.30
N VAL A 16 -29.09 -26.60 -7.25
CA VAL A 16 -27.65 -26.79 -7.52
C VAL A 16 -27.44 -27.97 -8.48
N VAL A 17 -26.54 -27.80 -9.46
CA VAL A 17 -26.01 -28.87 -10.30
C VAL A 17 -24.62 -29.25 -9.78
N HIS A 18 -24.40 -30.52 -9.50
CA HIS A 18 -23.12 -31.05 -9.00
C HIS A 18 -22.43 -31.82 -10.12
N ILE A 19 -21.31 -31.32 -10.63
CA ILE A 19 -20.47 -32.01 -11.62
C ILE A 19 -19.19 -32.49 -10.93
N ARG A 20 -18.77 -33.73 -11.22
CA ARG A 20 -17.50 -34.31 -10.78
C ARG A 20 -16.72 -34.83 -11.98
N VAL A 21 -15.47 -34.39 -12.12
CA VAL A 21 -14.56 -34.77 -13.22
C VAL A 21 -13.28 -35.38 -12.61
N PRO A 22 -12.93 -36.64 -12.95
CA PRO A 22 -11.77 -37.32 -12.38
C PRO A 22 -10.44 -36.81 -13.00
N LEU A 23 -9.37 -36.80 -12.19
CA LEU A 23 -8.04 -36.27 -12.53
C LEU A 23 -7.00 -37.38 -12.74
N ASN A 24 -7.24 -38.31 -13.65
CA ASN A 24 -6.30 -39.41 -13.94
C ASN A 24 -5.12 -38.97 -14.83
N PRO A 25 -3.84 -38.98 -14.38
CA PRO A 25 -3.33 -38.85 -13.02
C PRO A 25 -2.58 -37.50 -12.90
N VAL A 26 -3.30 -36.39 -12.72
CA VAL A 26 -2.75 -35.02 -12.84
C VAL A 26 -2.77 -34.30 -11.49
N ALA A 27 -1.61 -33.85 -11.04
CA ALA A 27 -1.46 -33.11 -9.79
C ALA A 27 -2.32 -31.82 -9.77
N HIS A 28 -3.03 -31.61 -8.66
CA HIS A 28 -4.01 -30.52 -8.46
C HIS A 28 -3.50 -29.11 -8.80
N GLU A 29 -2.20 -28.84 -8.61
CA GLU A 29 -1.54 -27.55 -8.92
C GLU A 29 -1.58 -27.18 -10.42
N LYS A 30 -1.82 -28.15 -11.32
CA LYS A 30 -1.79 -27.99 -12.78
C LYS A 30 -3.17 -27.95 -13.42
N VAL A 31 -4.19 -27.61 -12.65
CA VAL A 31 -5.60 -27.56 -13.08
C VAL A 31 -6.06 -26.11 -13.21
N ASP A 32 -6.04 -25.54 -14.41
CA ASP A 32 -6.64 -24.23 -14.65
C ASP A 32 -8.17 -24.39 -14.74
N LEU A 33 -8.90 -23.86 -13.75
CA LEU A 33 -10.35 -23.79 -13.81
C LEU A 33 -10.81 -22.40 -14.25
N PHE A 34 -11.67 -22.36 -15.27
CA PHE A 34 -12.33 -21.15 -15.76
C PHE A 34 -13.86 -21.38 -15.77
N PRO A 35 -14.56 -21.05 -14.67
CA PRO A 35 -16.01 -21.15 -14.58
C PRO A 35 -16.68 -19.84 -15.01
N THR A 36 -17.68 -19.90 -15.88
CA THR A 36 -18.50 -18.75 -16.28
C THR A 36 -19.96 -19.17 -16.47
N GLU A 37 -20.88 -18.20 -16.39
CA GLU A 37 -22.34 -18.38 -16.39
C GLU A 37 -22.85 -19.28 -17.53
N LYS A 38 -22.25 -19.15 -18.72
CA LYS A 38 -22.63 -19.85 -19.97
C LYS A 38 -21.61 -20.88 -20.47
N TYR A 39 -20.44 -20.97 -19.82
CA TYR A 39 -19.29 -21.71 -20.33
C TYR A 39 -18.36 -22.09 -19.18
N ILE A 40 -18.05 -23.37 -19.05
CA ILE A 40 -17.19 -23.88 -17.99
C ILE A 40 -16.09 -24.74 -18.61
N LYS A 41 -14.85 -24.41 -18.29
CA LYS A 41 -13.65 -25.06 -18.80
C LYS A 41 -12.73 -25.46 -17.64
N ALA A 42 -12.23 -26.68 -17.66
CA ALA A 42 -11.09 -27.09 -16.83
C ALA A 42 -9.97 -27.64 -17.72
N ASN A 43 -8.76 -27.09 -17.59
CA ASN A 43 -7.57 -27.50 -18.34
C ASN A 43 -6.61 -28.22 -17.40
N PHE A 44 -6.29 -29.47 -17.70
CA PHE A 44 -5.35 -30.27 -16.90
C PHE A 44 -4.54 -31.17 -17.84
N SER A 45 -3.55 -30.54 -18.48
CA SER A 45 -2.80 -31.09 -19.63
C SER A 45 -2.33 -32.54 -19.41
N PRO A 46 -2.61 -33.49 -20.35
CA PRO A 46 -3.08 -33.27 -21.72
C PRO A 46 -4.60 -33.11 -21.88
N PHE A 47 -5.36 -33.10 -20.80
CA PHE A 47 -6.83 -33.17 -20.81
C PHE A 47 -7.50 -31.79 -20.79
N LEU A 48 -8.70 -31.74 -21.38
CA LEU A 48 -9.59 -30.60 -21.38
C LEU A 48 -11.02 -31.08 -21.08
N PHE A 49 -11.62 -30.53 -20.04
CA PHE A 49 -13.05 -30.61 -19.78
C PHE A 49 -13.70 -29.29 -20.21
N GLU A 50 -14.83 -29.38 -20.92
CA GLU A 50 -15.55 -28.24 -21.48
C GLU A 50 -17.05 -28.53 -21.48
N VAL A 51 -17.85 -27.67 -20.85
CA VAL A 51 -19.32 -27.77 -20.79
C VAL A 51 -19.96 -26.42 -21.06
N PHE A 52 -21.09 -26.44 -21.77
CA PHE A 52 -21.95 -25.30 -22.07
C PHE A 52 -23.30 -25.51 -21.35
N PRO A 53 -23.47 -25.03 -20.10
CA PRO A 53 -24.60 -25.39 -19.25
C PRO A 53 -25.97 -25.08 -19.88
N LEU A 54 -26.95 -25.97 -19.71
CA LEU A 54 -28.30 -25.84 -20.29
C LEU A 54 -29.00 -24.52 -19.90
N TYR A 55 -28.85 -24.10 -18.65
CA TYR A 55 -29.28 -22.80 -18.15
C TYR A 55 -28.10 -22.05 -17.53
N ASP A 56 -28.19 -20.73 -17.48
CA ASP A 56 -27.10 -19.89 -17.03
C ASP A 56 -26.93 -20.00 -15.48
N VAL A 57 -25.68 -19.91 -15.02
CA VAL A 57 -25.25 -20.27 -13.65
C VAL A 57 -24.76 -19.05 -12.86
N ASP A 58 -25.19 -18.90 -11.60
CA ASP A 58 -24.67 -17.87 -10.71
C ASP A 58 -23.30 -18.28 -10.14
N ILE A 59 -22.22 -17.83 -10.80
CA ILE A 59 -20.83 -18.08 -10.38
C ILE A 59 -20.58 -17.60 -8.94
N LYS A 60 -21.18 -16.47 -8.53
CA LYS A 60 -20.88 -15.81 -7.24
C LYS A 60 -21.42 -16.59 -6.04
N LYS A 61 -22.44 -17.43 -6.24
CA LYS A 61 -22.95 -18.39 -5.24
C LYS A 61 -22.43 -19.82 -5.44
N SER A 62 -21.89 -20.13 -6.62
CA SER A 62 -21.34 -21.46 -6.94
C SER A 62 -20.03 -21.73 -6.19
N LYS A 63 -19.73 -23.01 -5.94
CA LYS A 63 -18.48 -23.45 -5.33
C LYS A 63 -17.76 -24.40 -6.27
N CYS A 64 -16.59 -24.00 -6.73
CA CYS A 64 -15.76 -24.80 -7.61
C CYS A 64 -14.38 -24.99 -6.98
N PHE A 65 -13.93 -26.23 -6.83
CA PHE A 65 -12.66 -26.55 -6.21
C PHE A 65 -12.12 -27.90 -6.69
N VAL A 66 -10.80 -28.06 -6.60
CA VAL A 66 -10.13 -29.33 -6.85
C VAL A 66 -9.88 -30.03 -5.51
N LYS A 67 -10.25 -31.30 -5.41
CA LYS A 67 -9.71 -32.22 -4.40
C LYS A 67 -8.81 -33.22 -5.10
N GLU A 68 -7.81 -33.72 -4.38
CA GLU A 68 -6.86 -34.80 -4.73
C GLU A 68 -7.04 -35.35 -6.17
N ASP A 69 -7.98 -36.28 -6.39
CA ASP A 69 -8.21 -36.93 -7.69
C ASP A 69 -9.48 -36.47 -8.44
N VAL A 70 -10.19 -35.42 -8.01
CA VAL A 70 -11.50 -34.99 -8.57
C VAL A 70 -11.72 -33.47 -8.54
N ILE A 71 -12.03 -32.89 -9.70
CA ILE A 71 -12.61 -31.54 -9.81
C ILE A 71 -14.10 -31.59 -9.41
N ILE A 72 -14.52 -30.76 -8.46
CA ILE A 72 -15.90 -30.66 -8.00
C ILE A 72 -16.45 -29.26 -8.31
N LEU A 73 -17.59 -29.24 -8.99
CA LEU A 73 -18.29 -28.03 -9.42
C LEU A 73 -19.72 -28.07 -8.88
N ASP A 74 -19.98 -27.35 -7.79
CA ASP A 74 -21.30 -27.16 -7.21
C ASP A 74 -21.88 -25.84 -7.74
N LEU A 75 -22.64 -25.94 -8.84
CA LEU A 75 -23.10 -24.83 -9.66
C LEU A 75 -24.52 -24.39 -9.26
N MET A 76 -24.67 -23.15 -8.80
CA MET A 76 -25.96 -22.59 -8.39
C MET A 76 -26.79 -22.18 -9.63
N LYS A 77 -27.97 -22.76 -9.79
CA LYS A 77 -28.90 -22.40 -10.88
C LYS A 77 -29.48 -21.00 -10.67
N TYR A 78 -29.70 -20.26 -11.75
CA TYR A 78 -30.41 -18.98 -11.69
C TYR A 78 -31.93 -19.15 -11.50
N GLU A 79 -32.50 -20.21 -12.09
CA GLU A 79 -33.91 -20.59 -11.99
C GLU A 79 -34.03 -22.01 -11.42
N GLU A 80 -35.07 -22.29 -10.62
CA GLU A 80 -35.25 -23.58 -9.91
C GLU A 80 -35.82 -24.70 -10.82
N VAL A 81 -35.31 -24.77 -12.06
CA VAL A 81 -35.75 -25.69 -13.12
C VAL A 81 -34.95 -27.00 -13.05
N THR A 82 -35.61 -28.14 -13.26
CA THR A 82 -34.96 -29.45 -13.47
C THR A 82 -34.37 -29.52 -14.87
N TRP A 83 -33.06 -29.73 -15.00
CA TRP A 83 -32.37 -29.79 -16.28
C TRP A 83 -32.50 -31.21 -16.87
N GLU A 84 -32.98 -31.33 -18.10
CA GLU A 84 -33.09 -32.63 -18.78
C GLU A 84 -31.70 -33.14 -19.24
N CYS A 85 -30.88 -32.22 -19.74
CA CYS A 85 -29.48 -32.43 -20.13
C CYS A 85 -28.55 -31.44 -19.42
N LEU A 86 -27.27 -31.78 -19.27
CA LEU A 86 -26.27 -30.87 -18.72
C LEU A 86 -25.83 -29.79 -19.73
N GLU A 87 -25.64 -30.19 -20.99
CA GLU A 87 -25.19 -29.32 -22.08
C GLU A 87 -26.34 -28.80 -22.93
N LYS A 88 -26.19 -27.58 -23.47
CA LYS A 88 -26.96 -27.08 -24.62
C LYS A 88 -26.52 -27.83 -25.89
N GLU A 89 -27.47 -28.43 -26.63
CA GLU A 89 -27.21 -28.95 -27.97
C GLU A 89 -26.94 -27.78 -28.94
N LEU A 90 -25.68 -27.60 -29.32
CA LEU A 90 -25.21 -26.44 -30.06
C LEU A 90 -24.24 -26.85 -31.17
N THR A 91 -24.34 -26.17 -32.31
CA THR A 91 -23.39 -26.33 -33.42
C THR A 91 -21.99 -25.87 -33.03
N LYS A 92 -20.99 -26.32 -33.80
CA LYS A 92 -19.59 -25.92 -33.62
C LYS A 92 -19.38 -24.40 -33.70
N GLU A 93 -20.19 -23.70 -34.51
CA GLU A 93 -20.12 -22.24 -34.64
C GLU A 93 -20.71 -21.50 -33.44
N GLU A 94 -21.80 -21.99 -32.86
CA GLU A 94 -22.41 -21.41 -31.66
C GLU A 94 -21.51 -21.62 -30.44
N LYS A 95 -20.93 -22.82 -30.29
CA LYS A 95 -19.90 -23.08 -29.26
C LYS A 95 -18.67 -22.18 -29.43
N MET A 96 -18.29 -21.80 -30.67
CA MET A 96 -17.24 -20.78 -30.90
C MET A 96 -17.69 -19.36 -30.53
N LYS A 97 -18.91 -18.94 -30.92
CA LYS A 97 -19.45 -17.61 -30.60
C LYS A 97 -19.57 -17.39 -29.08
N ILE A 98 -20.07 -18.37 -28.33
CA ILE A 98 -20.19 -18.29 -26.86
C ILE A 98 -18.82 -18.17 -26.19
N ARG A 99 -17.82 -18.97 -26.62
CA ARG A 99 -16.43 -18.83 -26.10
C ARG A 99 -15.89 -17.42 -26.31
N GLN A 100 -16.15 -16.82 -27.48
CA GLN A 100 -15.68 -15.47 -27.81
C GLN A 100 -16.41 -14.40 -27.00
N GLU A 101 -17.75 -14.44 -26.89
CA GLU A 101 -18.56 -13.55 -26.04
C GLU A 101 -18.10 -13.59 -24.58
N VAL A 102 -17.84 -14.78 -24.04
CA VAL A 102 -17.38 -14.98 -22.67
C VAL A 102 -15.96 -14.42 -22.47
N LEU A 103 -15.03 -14.71 -23.39
CA LEU A 103 -13.66 -14.20 -23.31
C LEU A 103 -13.63 -12.67 -23.35
N GLU A 104 -14.40 -12.06 -24.26
CA GLU A 104 -14.50 -10.61 -24.42
C GLU A 104 -15.06 -9.93 -23.16
N LYS A 105 -16.15 -10.47 -22.59
CA LYS A 105 -16.73 -9.99 -21.33
C LYS A 105 -15.76 -10.08 -20.15
N CYS A 106 -15.02 -11.19 -20.01
CA CYS A 106 -14.04 -11.33 -18.94
C CYS A 106 -12.84 -10.38 -19.11
N LEU A 107 -12.40 -10.11 -20.34
CA LEU A 107 -11.37 -9.11 -20.63
C LEU A 107 -11.86 -7.69 -20.33
N GLU A 108 -13.10 -7.36 -20.68
CA GLU A 108 -13.70 -6.06 -20.36
C GLU A 108 -13.88 -5.85 -18.85
N GLN A 109 -14.38 -6.84 -18.12
CA GLN A 109 -14.49 -6.79 -16.66
C GLN A 109 -13.12 -6.62 -15.99
N ALA A 110 -12.10 -7.38 -16.41
CA ALA A 110 -10.74 -7.24 -15.90
C ALA A 110 -10.15 -5.85 -16.18
N LYS A 111 -10.46 -5.26 -17.35
CA LYS A 111 -10.08 -3.89 -17.68
C LYS A 111 -10.78 -2.88 -16.77
N GLN A 112 -12.11 -2.97 -16.62
CA GLN A 112 -12.93 -2.11 -15.76
C GLN A 112 -12.44 -2.17 -14.30
N GLU A 113 -12.17 -3.35 -13.76
CA GLU A 113 -11.56 -3.50 -12.44
C GLU A 113 -10.19 -2.80 -12.34
N SER A 114 -9.35 -2.90 -13.37
CA SER A 114 -8.05 -2.22 -13.39
C SER A 114 -8.19 -0.68 -13.38
N GLU A 115 -9.27 -0.15 -13.98
CA GLU A 115 -9.57 1.27 -14.05
C GLU A 115 -10.21 1.75 -12.73
N GLU A 116 -11.14 1.00 -12.16
CA GLU A 116 -11.66 1.24 -10.81
C GLU A 116 -10.56 1.25 -9.74
N ARG A 117 -9.62 0.30 -9.78
CA ARG A 117 -8.49 0.25 -8.82
C ARG A 117 -7.61 1.50 -8.93
N LYS A 118 -7.38 2.02 -10.13
CA LYS A 118 -6.66 3.30 -10.36
C LYS A 118 -7.46 4.50 -9.84
N ILE A 119 -8.77 4.54 -10.10
CA ILE A 119 -9.67 5.61 -9.62
C ILE A 119 -9.71 5.63 -8.08
N LYS A 120 -9.90 4.47 -7.44
CA LYS A 120 -9.94 4.32 -5.98
C LYS A 120 -8.61 4.72 -5.34
N LYS A 121 -7.47 4.37 -5.93
CA LYS A 121 -6.16 4.87 -5.51
C LYS A 121 -6.07 6.39 -5.63
N SER A 122 -6.41 6.97 -6.78
CA SER A 122 -6.37 8.42 -7.01
C SER A 122 -7.31 9.22 -6.09
N GLN A 123 -8.47 8.65 -5.73
CA GLN A 123 -9.38 9.23 -4.74
C GLN A 123 -8.77 9.23 -3.33
N LEU A 124 -8.13 8.12 -2.92
CA LEU A 124 -7.43 8.02 -1.64
C LEU A 124 -6.24 8.99 -1.59
N ASP A 125 -5.40 9.03 -2.63
CA ASP A 125 -4.29 9.97 -2.75
C ASP A 125 -4.79 11.42 -2.59
N ARG A 126 -5.85 11.81 -3.33
CA ARG A 126 -6.47 13.15 -3.22
C ARG A 126 -7.00 13.45 -1.82
N TYR A 127 -7.62 12.48 -1.16
CA TYR A 127 -8.11 12.63 0.22
C TYR A 127 -6.95 12.87 1.20
N THR A 128 -5.85 12.10 1.09
CA THR A 128 -4.68 12.30 1.96
C THR A 128 -4.02 13.67 1.76
N VAL A 129 -3.95 14.17 0.52
CA VAL A 129 -3.44 15.52 0.22
C VAL A 129 -4.35 16.59 0.82
N GLN A 130 -5.67 16.45 0.70
CA GLN A 130 -6.63 17.39 1.30
C GLN A 130 -6.50 17.44 2.83
N GLN A 131 -6.35 16.28 3.48
CA GLN A 131 -6.18 16.20 4.93
C GLN A 131 -4.85 16.81 5.40
N ALA A 132 -3.76 16.60 4.64
CA ALA A 132 -2.47 17.23 4.91
C ALA A 132 -2.54 18.77 4.80
N MET A 133 -3.20 19.30 3.75
CA MET A 133 -3.42 20.74 3.57
C MET A 133 -4.25 21.37 4.70
N GLU A 134 -5.19 20.63 5.28
CA GLU A 134 -6.00 21.13 6.40
C GLU A 134 -5.21 21.20 7.71
N ILE A 135 -4.35 20.22 8.00
CA ILE A 135 -3.41 20.25 9.14
C ILE A 135 -2.43 21.41 8.99
N ASP A 136 -1.83 21.56 7.80
CA ASP A 136 -0.88 22.62 7.46
C ASP A 136 -1.53 24.01 7.61
N SER A 137 -2.76 24.18 7.12
CA SER A 137 -3.56 25.41 7.30
C SER A 137 -3.85 25.73 8.77
N GLN A 138 -4.05 24.72 9.62
CA GLN A 138 -4.23 24.91 11.07
C GLN A 138 -2.92 25.34 11.73
N GLN A 139 -1.79 24.74 11.37
CA GLN A 139 -0.46 25.13 11.87
C GLN A 139 -0.10 26.57 11.47
N HIS A 140 -0.32 26.95 10.21
CA HIS A 140 -0.12 28.33 9.74
C HIS A 140 -0.97 29.34 10.53
N LYS A 141 -2.27 29.07 10.73
CA LYS A 141 -3.15 29.93 11.55
C LYS A 141 -2.65 30.10 12.99
N LEU A 142 -2.09 29.06 13.60
CA LEU A 142 -1.50 29.14 14.95
C LEU A 142 -0.21 29.98 14.95
N MET A 143 0.66 29.81 13.95
CA MET A 143 1.88 30.63 13.81
C MET A 143 1.56 32.10 13.58
N ASP A 144 0.58 32.40 12.73
CA ASP A 144 0.14 33.77 12.43
C ASP A 144 -0.50 34.41 13.67
N SER A 145 -1.39 33.70 14.37
CA SER A 145 -2.00 34.15 15.63
C SER A 145 -0.95 34.48 16.69
N ARG A 146 0.12 33.67 16.79
CA ARG A 146 1.23 33.92 17.70
C ARG A 146 2.07 35.13 17.27
N ARG A 147 2.34 35.29 15.97
CA ARG A 147 3.08 36.43 15.41
C ARG A 147 2.32 37.73 15.63
N ASP A 148 1.00 37.72 15.52
CA ASP A 148 0.15 38.88 15.81
C ASP A 148 0.04 39.18 17.31
N PHE A 149 0.03 38.17 18.18
CA PHE A 149 0.12 38.38 19.63
C PHE A 149 1.46 39.03 20.04
N GLU A 150 2.59 38.51 19.54
CA GLU A 150 3.93 39.04 19.81
C GLU A 150 4.10 40.45 19.21
N ARG A 151 3.59 40.69 17.99
CA ARG A 151 3.49 42.03 17.37
C ARG A 151 2.66 42.98 18.22
N LYS A 152 1.50 42.55 18.72
CA LYS A 152 0.65 43.41 19.55
C LYS A 152 1.35 43.77 20.86
N LYS A 153 1.92 42.80 21.56
CA LYS A 153 2.69 43.04 22.79
C LYS A 153 3.82 44.06 22.59
N ALA A 154 4.54 43.99 21.47
CA ALA A 154 5.58 44.97 21.13
C ALA A 154 5.04 46.38 20.80
N MET A 155 3.80 46.49 20.29
CA MET A 155 3.12 47.78 20.10
C MET A 155 2.61 48.34 21.43
N ASP A 156 2.04 47.49 22.28
CA ASP A 156 1.57 47.84 23.63
C ASP A 156 2.76 48.35 24.48
N GLU A 157 3.91 47.65 24.46
CA GLU A 157 5.18 48.09 25.11
C GLU A 157 5.73 49.41 24.55
N LEU A 158 5.60 49.64 23.25
CA LEU A 158 6.04 50.89 22.61
C LEU A 158 5.12 52.07 23.00
N GLU A 159 3.83 51.82 23.21
CA GLU A 159 2.88 52.81 23.70
C GLU A 159 3.09 53.12 25.19
N GLU A 160 3.38 52.12 26.03
CA GLU A 160 3.82 52.32 27.42
C GLU A 160 5.10 53.17 27.50
N TRP A 161 6.12 52.87 26.68
CA TRP A 161 7.35 53.68 26.60
C TRP A 161 7.09 55.11 26.14
N ARG A 162 6.16 55.30 25.19
CA ARG A 162 5.74 56.60 24.68
C ARG A 162 5.05 57.45 25.75
N LEU A 163 4.22 56.81 26.58
CA LEU A 163 3.55 57.45 27.73
C LEU A 163 4.55 57.76 28.86
N GLY A 164 5.46 56.83 29.18
CA GLY A 164 6.50 57.02 30.20
C GLY A 164 7.43 58.20 29.88
N LYS A 165 7.66 58.51 28.60
CA LYS A 165 8.43 59.67 28.14
C LYS A 165 7.73 61.04 28.30
N VAL A 166 6.51 61.08 28.82
CA VAL A 166 5.82 62.35 29.15
C VAL A 166 6.28 62.92 30.51
N SER A 167 7.05 62.16 31.30
CA SER A 167 7.63 62.60 32.58
C SER A 167 9.16 62.56 32.59
N VAL A 168 9.75 63.57 33.25
CA VAL A 168 11.19 63.78 33.50
C VAL A 168 12.04 64.22 32.29
N THR A 169 12.17 65.52 32.16
CA THR A 169 13.38 66.18 31.66
C THR A 169 14.42 66.28 32.78
N GLU A 170 15.62 65.73 32.60
CA GLU A 170 16.90 66.26 33.13
C GLU A 170 18.09 65.51 32.52
N GLU A 171 19.32 66.01 32.70
CA GLU A 171 20.48 65.75 31.82
C GLU A 171 21.45 64.62 32.28
N PRO A 172 22.37 64.15 31.41
CA PRO A 172 23.00 62.82 31.55
C PRO A 172 24.31 62.78 32.37
N ASN A 173 24.71 61.56 32.76
CA ASN A 173 26.07 61.26 33.19
C ASN A 173 26.46 59.80 32.85
N GLU A 174 27.74 59.56 32.54
CA GLU A 174 28.28 58.19 32.38
C GLU A 174 28.36 57.45 33.73
N PRO A 175 28.44 56.11 33.72
CA PRO A 175 29.75 55.53 34.04
C PRO A 175 30.15 54.32 33.16
N LYS A 176 31.41 53.88 33.32
CA LYS A 176 32.08 52.85 32.52
C LYS A 176 32.01 51.44 33.15
N LEU A 177 32.39 50.46 32.33
CA LEU A 177 32.54 49.03 32.64
C LEU A 177 33.35 48.73 33.91
N PRO A 178 33.11 47.54 34.49
CA PRO A 178 34.20 46.64 34.88
C PRO A 178 34.20 45.35 34.05
N GLU A 179 35.36 44.69 33.99
CA GLU A 179 35.61 43.45 33.25
C GLU A 179 35.59 42.21 34.18
N GLY A 180 35.52 41.01 33.57
CA GLY A 180 36.47 39.94 33.94
C GLY A 180 36.07 38.87 34.98
N GLN A 181 35.60 37.74 34.45
CA GLN A 181 35.83 36.36 34.94
C GLN A 181 35.21 35.89 36.29
N GLY A 182 34.83 34.61 36.32
CA GLY A 182 34.27 33.92 37.48
C GLY A 182 33.26 32.84 37.06
N ASP A 183 33.71 31.60 36.90
CA ASP A 183 32.85 30.49 36.47
C ASP A 183 31.78 30.12 37.50
N GLU A 184 30.51 29.97 37.07
CA GLU A 184 29.70 28.89 37.62
C GLU A 184 28.63 28.30 36.66
N LYS A 185 28.35 27.01 36.89
CA LYS A 185 27.65 26.07 36.01
C LYS A 185 26.20 26.50 35.69
N ILE A 186 25.92 26.87 34.43
CA ILE A 186 24.55 26.87 33.91
C ILE A 186 24.06 25.41 33.80
N LYS A 187 23.22 24.98 34.74
CA LYS A 187 22.46 23.73 34.64
C LYS A 187 21.36 23.89 33.59
N ALA A 188 21.42 23.15 32.49
CA ALA A 188 20.33 23.09 31.53
C ALA A 188 19.31 22.01 31.92
N LEU A 189 18.06 22.41 32.21
CA LEU A 189 16.78 21.66 32.20
C LEU A 189 15.74 22.41 33.07
N PRO A 190 14.42 22.37 32.78
CA PRO A 190 13.71 22.10 31.51
C PRO A 190 12.77 23.27 31.07
N PRO A 191 12.16 23.19 29.88
CA PRO A 191 10.69 23.03 29.85
C PRO A 191 10.26 21.84 28.96
N THR A 192 9.30 20.96 29.29
CA THR A 192 7.85 21.10 29.61
C THR A 192 6.93 21.34 28.40
N LYS A 193 6.46 20.23 27.82
CA LYS A 193 5.15 19.94 27.16
C LYS A 193 4.51 20.91 26.14
N CYS A 194 4.32 20.40 24.91
CA CYS A 194 3.05 20.10 24.22
C CYS A 194 3.40 19.14 23.03
N GLU A 195 2.68 18.05 22.75
CA GLU A 195 1.51 17.92 21.83
C GLU A 195 1.85 18.25 20.35
N GLU A 196 1.50 17.46 19.32
CA GLU A 196 0.71 16.21 19.24
C GLU A 196 1.02 15.38 17.95
N ARG A 197 0.73 14.06 17.97
CA ARG A 197 -0.02 13.25 16.95
C ARG A 197 0.39 13.10 15.45
N VAL A 198 0.89 11.90 15.09
CA VAL A 198 0.29 10.83 14.21
C VAL A 198 -0.28 11.21 12.78
N GLU A 199 0.13 10.80 11.54
CA GLU A 199 1.11 9.81 10.89
C GLU A 199 0.29 8.64 10.07
N VAL A 200 0.48 8.03 8.82
CA VAL A 200 1.00 6.66 8.23
C VAL A 200 1.62 6.50 6.81
N LYS A 201 2.71 5.70 6.71
CA LYS A 201 3.62 5.38 5.57
C LYS A 201 2.92 4.99 4.25
N GLU A 202 3.66 4.98 3.13
CA GLU A 202 3.53 4.10 1.92
C GLU A 202 4.58 4.61 0.90
N ASP A 203 5.40 3.74 0.29
CA ASP A 203 6.63 4.11 -0.46
C ASP A 203 7.00 3.10 -1.57
N LYS A 204 8.10 3.38 -2.29
CA LYS A 204 8.84 2.57 -3.29
C LYS A 204 8.00 1.90 -4.39
N ASN A 205 8.66 0.92 -5.02
CA ASN A 205 8.81 0.65 -6.45
C ASN A 205 10.00 -0.33 -6.62
N VAL A 206 10.24 -0.85 -7.84
CA VAL A 206 11.45 -1.60 -8.28
C VAL A 206 11.54 -3.06 -7.80
N GLU A 207 12.08 -4.04 -8.54
CA GLU A 207 12.53 -4.08 -9.96
C GLU A 207 11.46 -4.79 -10.85
N GLN A 208 11.61 -5.76 -11.76
CA GLN A 208 12.67 -6.46 -12.53
C GLN A 208 11.98 -6.95 -13.85
N VAL A 209 12.58 -7.40 -14.97
CA VAL A 209 13.95 -7.75 -15.40
C VAL A 209 14.11 -7.27 -16.86
N LYS A 210 15.33 -7.26 -17.43
CA LYS A 210 15.56 -7.38 -18.88
C LYS A 210 16.68 -8.36 -19.20
N ASN A 211 16.44 -9.29 -20.13
CA ASN A 211 17.50 -9.92 -20.92
C ASN A 211 16.97 -10.46 -22.28
N GLU A 212 17.70 -10.08 -23.34
CA GLU A 212 17.92 -10.77 -24.62
C GLU A 212 16.80 -10.98 -25.70
N GLU A 213 17.29 -11.18 -26.94
CA GLU A 213 16.67 -11.75 -28.16
C GLU A 213 15.61 -10.97 -29.00
N LYS A 214 16.13 -10.20 -29.98
CA LYS A 214 15.88 -10.30 -31.46
C LYS A 214 14.57 -9.82 -32.16
N ILE A 215 14.78 -8.91 -33.14
CA ILE A 215 14.25 -8.90 -34.55
C ILE A 215 12.72 -8.61 -34.73
N ASN A 216 12.22 -7.52 -35.38
CA ASN A 216 12.38 -7.16 -36.82
C ASN A 216 11.68 -5.82 -37.23
N LYS A 217 12.24 -5.12 -38.23
CA LYS A 217 11.61 -4.30 -39.31
C LYS A 217 10.84 -2.97 -39.08
N GLU A 218 10.88 -2.17 -40.16
CA GLU A 218 10.32 -0.83 -40.40
C GLU A 218 8.78 -0.79 -40.52
N PRO A 219 8.18 0.42 -40.59
CA PRO A 219 7.77 0.87 -41.93
C PRO A 219 8.10 2.34 -42.29
N GLN A 220 8.14 2.62 -43.59
CA GLN A 220 8.49 3.90 -44.20
C GLN A 220 7.26 4.80 -44.49
N SER A 221 7.44 6.12 -44.52
CA SER A 221 6.46 7.08 -45.08
C SER A 221 7.12 8.06 -46.07
N LYS A 222 6.49 8.28 -47.23
CA LYS A 222 7.12 8.85 -48.44
C LYS A 222 6.99 10.39 -48.53
N PRO A 223 7.98 11.13 -49.07
CA PRO A 223 7.84 12.55 -49.41
C PRO A 223 6.92 12.81 -50.62
N VAL A 224 6.26 13.98 -50.63
CA VAL A 224 5.29 14.39 -51.66
C VAL A 224 5.98 15.20 -52.79
N PRO A 225 5.51 15.15 -54.07
CA PRO A 225 6.25 15.71 -55.21
C PRO A 225 6.40 17.25 -55.25
N ARG A 226 7.48 17.70 -55.88
CA ARG A 226 7.88 19.11 -56.02
C ARG A 226 7.35 19.75 -57.29
N VAL A 227 6.39 20.66 -57.18
CA VAL A 227 5.88 21.47 -58.32
C VAL A 227 6.98 22.41 -58.84
N GLN A 228 7.21 22.40 -60.15
CA GLN A 228 8.18 23.27 -60.82
C GLN A 228 7.55 24.64 -61.12
N LYS A 229 8.31 25.73 -60.93
CA LYS A 229 7.87 27.09 -61.29
C LYS A 229 8.46 27.48 -62.67
N PRO A 230 7.71 28.20 -63.53
CA PRO A 230 8.17 28.54 -64.88
C PRO A 230 9.41 29.46 -64.87
N PRO A 231 10.26 29.40 -65.91
CA PRO A 231 11.46 30.20 -66.01
C PRO A 231 11.14 31.69 -66.14
N LYS A 232 11.92 32.55 -65.45
CA LYS A 232 11.85 34.01 -65.59
C LYS A 232 12.64 34.46 -66.83
N PRO A 233 12.20 35.52 -67.54
CA PRO A 233 12.87 35.97 -68.76
C PRO A 233 14.29 36.47 -68.47
N VAL A 234 15.20 36.19 -69.41
CA VAL A 234 16.60 36.60 -69.36
C VAL A 234 16.69 38.13 -69.48
N LYS A 235 17.12 38.80 -68.41
CA LYS A 235 17.50 40.22 -68.46
C LYS A 235 18.96 40.32 -68.88
N THR A 236 19.22 41.09 -69.94
CA THR A 236 20.58 41.43 -70.38
C THR A 236 21.31 42.20 -69.28
N PRO A 237 22.55 41.82 -68.90
CA PRO A 237 23.28 42.50 -67.85
C PRO A 237 23.84 43.82 -68.36
N VAL A 238 23.29 44.94 -67.90
CA VAL A 238 23.89 46.27 -68.08
C VAL A 238 25.20 46.31 -67.27
N LYS A 239 26.32 46.09 -67.95
CA LYS A 239 27.66 46.22 -67.37
C LYS A 239 27.99 47.71 -67.22
N SER A 240 27.78 48.26 -66.04
CA SER A 240 28.42 49.50 -65.62
C SER A 240 29.60 49.18 -64.69
N GLU A 241 30.71 49.89 -64.88
CA GLU A 241 31.96 49.66 -64.11
C GLU A 241 31.73 49.73 -62.60
N TYR A 242 30.79 50.58 -62.16
CA TYR A 242 30.39 50.69 -60.76
C TYR A 242 29.89 49.37 -60.16
N VAL A 243 29.12 48.58 -60.92
CA VAL A 243 28.62 47.27 -60.47
C VAL A 243 29.77 46.27 -60.35
N GLU A 244 30.69 46.24 -61.33
CA GLU A 244 31.83 45.33 -61.29
C GLU A 244 32.83 45.72 -60.18
N LYS A 245 33.08 47.01 -59.97
CA LYS A 245 33.92 47.55 -58.88
C LYS A 245 33.35 47.22 -57.50
N LYS A 246 32.03 47.37 -57.30
CA LYS A 246 31.36 46.98 -56.04
C LYS A 246 31.31 45.46 -55.84
N LYS A 247 31.31 44.68 -56.93
CA LYS A 247 31.41 43.21 -56.89
C LYS A 247 32.81 42.74 -56.51
N GLN A 248 33.87 43.43 -56.95
CA GLN A 248 35.23 43.20 -56.48
C GLN A 248 35.41 43.62 -55.01
N GLU A 249 34.83 44.75 -54.59
CA GLU A 249 34.89 45.22 -53.21
C GLU A 249 34.20 44.24 -52.24
N THR A 250 33.04 43.69 -52.62
CA THR A 250 32.35 42.66 -51.82
C THR A 250 33.10 41.32 -51.83
N ALA A 251 33.72 40.92 -52.95
CA ALA A 251 34.59 39.73 -53.00
C ALA A 251 35.87 39.84 -52.14
N LYS A 252 36.36 41.07 -51.88
CA LYS A 252 37.49 41.30 -50.95
C LYS A 252 37.10 41.26 -49.46
N ARG A 253 35.81 41.26 -49.12
CA ARG A 253 35.34 41.13 -47.73
C ARG A 253 35.28 39.66 -47.32
N VAL A 254 36.43 39.09 -46.97
CA VAL A 254 36.52 37.75 -46.37
C VAL A 254 35.86 37.79 -44.99
N LEU A 255 34.63 37.28 -44.89
CA LEU A 255 33.97 37.05 -43.60
C LEU A 255 34.64 35.86 -42.90
N PRO A 256 34.85 35.90 -41.57
CA PRO A 256 35.43 34.79 -40.83
C PRO A 256 34.50 33.56 -40.89
N MET A 257 35.10 32.37 -40.94
CA MET A 257 34.33 31.11 -40.99
C MET A 257 33.45 30.96 -39.74
N LEU A 258 32.19 30.59 -39.97
CA LEU A 258 31.29 30.14 -38.91
C LEU A 258 31.84 28.85 -38.29
N ARG A 259 31.81 28.74 -36.96
CA ARG A 259 32.23 27.52 -36.26
C ARG A 259 31.27 26.37 -36.60
N PRO A 260 31.76 25.13 -36.80
CA PRO A 260 30.91 23.98 -37.07
C PRO A 260 30.01 23.69 -35.87
N THR A 261 28.74 23.38 -36.14
CA THR A 261 27.77 22.96 -35.13
C THR A 261 27.96 21.49 -34.77
N MET A 262 27.99 21.18 -33.48
CA MET A 262 27.98 19.82 -32.95
C MET A 262 26.69 19.60 -32.15
N ASN A 263 26.02 18.48 -32.38
CA ASN A 263 24.87 18.09 -31.56
C ASN A 263 25.38 17.49 -30.25
N LEU A 264 24.84 17.95 -29.12
CA LEU A 264 25.14 17.42 -27.78
C LEU A 264 23.86 16.83 -27.20
N GLU A 265 23.90 15.55 -26.84
CA GLU A 265 22.78 14.90 -26.16
C GLU A 265 22.82 15.25 -24.66
N ILE A 266 21.84 16.04 -24.21
CA ILE A 266 21.73 16.49 -22.83
C ILE A 266 20.72 15.58 -22.11
N ASN A 267 21.24 14.62 -21.33
CA ASN A 267 20.43 13.79 -20.45
C ASN A 267 20.10 14.57 -19.17
N HIS A 268 18.84 14.92 -18.98
CA HIS A 268 18.35 15.57 -17.77
C HIS A 268 18.07 14.56 -16.66
N THR A 269 18.48 14.86 -15.42
CA THR A 269 18.08 14.09 -14.23
C THR A 269 16.56 14.16 -14.05
N ALA A 270 15.91 13.01 -13.89
CA ALA A 270 14.47 12.95 -13.65
C ALA A 270 14.12 13.60 -12.31
N ARG A 271 13.34 14.68 -12.35
CA ARG A 271 12.86 15.43 -11.18
C ARG A 271 11.37 15.16 -10.97
N THR A 272 10.94 15.01 -9.73
CA THR A 272 9.55 14.76 -9.34
C THR A 272 8.63 15.96 -9.59
N PHE A 273 9.18 17.18 -9.52
CA PHE A 273 8.47 18.42 -9.78
C PHE A 273 8.89 19.07 -11.11
N PRO A 274 7.93 19.60 -11.91
CA PRO A 274 8.20 20.15 -13.24
C PRO A 274 8.76 21.59 -13.24
N THR A 275 8.94 22.22 -12.07
CA THR A 275 9.49 23.57 -11.97
C THR A 275 10.99 23.62 -12.37
N PRO A 276 11.49 24.71 -12.95
CA PRO A 276 12.92 24.88 -13.20
C PRO A 276 13.70 25.05 -11.89
N SER A 277 14.92 24.52 -11.80
CA SER A 277 15.75 24.58 -10.59
C SER A 277 16.09 26.00 -10.10
N ARG A 278 15.87 27.03 -10.94
CA ARG A 278 16.07 28.46 -10.62
C ARG A 278 14.94 29.06 -9.78
N GLU A 279 13.78 28.40 -9.74
CA GLU A 279 12.58 28.79 -8.98
C GLU A 279 12.27 27.74 -7.89
N SER A 280 13.23 26.84 -7.60
CA SER A 280 13.06 25.76 -6.65
C SER A 280 13.21 26.25 -5.21
N THR A 281 12.10 26.35 -4.48
CA THR A 281 12.11 26.28 -3.02
C THR A 281 12.33 24.83 -2.59
N ALA A 282 13.54 24.31 -2.85
CA ALA A 282 13.92 22.92 -2.59
C ALA A 282 13.72 22.50 -1.13
N GLU A 283 13.80 23.44 -0.20
CA GLU A 283 13.53 23.23 1.23
C GLU A 283 12.02 23.05 1.50
N GLU A 284 11.15 23.81 0.83
CA GLU A 284 9.69 23.66 0.89
C GLU A 284 9.22 22.39 0.19
N GLU A 285 9.79 22.03 -0.97
CA GLU A 285 9.51 20.75 -1.64
C GLU A 285 9.93 19.56 -0.77
N GLN A 286 11.09 19.63 -0.12
CA GLN A 286 11.52 18.63 0.85
C GLN A 286 10.67 18.65 2.12
N ALA A 287 10.23 19.81 2.59
CA ALA A 287 9.32 19.93 3.73
C ALA A 287 7.95 19.34 3.39
N TRP A 288 7.42 19.56 2.18
CA TRP A 288 6.20 18.94 1.67
C TRP A 288 6.35 17.43 1.54
N LEU A 289 7.49 16.92 1.05
CA LEU A 289 7.73 15.48 0.98
C LEU A 289 7.94 14.84 2.38
N LYS A 290 8.52 15.59 3.33
CA LYS A 290 8.61 15.22 4.75
C LYS A 290 7.24 15.26 5.43
N ASN A 291 6.43 16.29 5.18
CA ASN A 291 5.10 16.44 5.75
C ASN A 291 4.12 15.46 5.13
N ILE A 292 4.25 15.12 3.84
CA ILE A 292 3.57 13.93 3.29
C ILE A 292 4.11 12.69 3.97
N THR A 293 5.42 12.50 4.15
CA THR A 293 5.93 11.33 4.91
C THR A 293 5.63 11.36 6.43
N LEU A 294 5.02 12.43 6.99
CA LEU A 294 4.71 12.64 8.43
C LEU A 294 3.22 12.88 8.79
N ALA A 295 2.38 13.30 7.84
CA ALA A 295 0.97 12.90 7.77
C ALA A 295 0.86 11.43 7.30
N ARG A 296 1.98 10.91 6.78
CA ARG A 296 2.35 9.52 6.81
C ARG A 296 3.18 9.16 8.09
N ARG A 297 3.52 7.88 8.31
CA ARG A 297 4.10 7.10 9.46
C ARG A 297 3.43 6.21 10.65
N ALA A 298 2.24 5.97 11.30
CA ALA A 298 0.74 6.13 11.64
C ALA A 298 -0.57 5.35 11.19
N THR A 299 -1.70 5.98 10.74
CA THR A 299 -2.94 5.53 9.99
C THR A 299 -3.03 4.11 9.33
N GLY A 300 -1.99 3.26 9.37
CA GLY A 300 -1.88 1.88 8.87
C GLY A 300 -0.47 1.50 8.37
N PHE A 301 0.44 1.04 9.26
CA PHE A 301 1.90 0.86 9.00
C PHE A 301 2.26 0.19 7.66
N VAL A 302 3.40 0.60 7.08
CA VAL A 302 3.94 0.04 5.84
C VAL A 302 5.42 -0.31 5.98
N SER A 303 5.78 -1.49 5.45
CA SER A 303 7.14 -2.02 5.34
C SER A 303 8.03 -1.23 4.38
N GLU A 304 7.46 -0.73 3.29
CA GLU A 304 8.21 -0.20 2.16
C GLU A 304 8.91 1.12 2.51
N ASP A 305 8.23 2.00 3.25
CA ASP A 305 8.68 3.34 3.67
C ASP A 305 9.65 3.30 4.89
N LEU A 306 10.37 2.20 5.08
CA LEU A 306 11.40 2.07 6.11
C LEU A 306 12.77 2.52 5.59
N ARG A 307 13.45 3.33 6.41
CA ARG A 307 14.90 3.55 6.33
C ARG A 307 15.62 2.27 6.78
N PRO A 308 16.87 1.99 6.34
CA PRO A 308 17.61 0.81 6.81
C PRO A 308 17.73 0.71 8.33
N GLU A 309 17.90 1.85 9.02
CA GLU A 309 17.91 1.98 10.49
C GLU A 309 16.57 1.62 11.17
N GLU A 310 15.46 1.66 10.43
CA GLU A 310 14.12 1.31 10.93
C GLU A 310 13.82 -0.18 10.71
N GLN A 311 14.67 -0.90 9.95
CA GLN A 311 14.46 -2.28 9.51
C GLN A 311 14.89 -3.33 10.55
N ASP A 312 14.97 -2.95 11.82
CA ASP A 312 15.21 -3.84 12.95
C ASP A 312 13.90 -4.49 13.45
N PRO A 313 13.88 -5.81 13.77
CA PRO A 313 12.74 -6.46 14.41
C PRO A 313 12.34 -5.81 15.75
N GLN A 314 13.33 -5.31 16.50
CA GLN A 314 13.13 -4.60 17.77
C GLN A 314 12.48 -3.23 17.56
N TRP A 315 12.84 -2.52 16.48
CA TRP A 315 12.22 -1.25 16.10
C TRP A 315 10.77 -1.48 15.65
N CYS A 316 10.54 -2.49 14.81
CA CYS A 316 9.20 -2.90 14.37
C CYS A 316 8.30 -3.30 15.56
N LYS A 317 8.85 -3.99 16.57
CA LYS A 317 8.14 -4.24 17.83
C LYS A 317 7.78 -2.93 18.54
N ALA A 318 8.75 -2.05 18.77
CA ALA A 318 8.52 -0.79 19.49
C ALA A 318 7.47 0.10 18.80
N LYS A 319 7.50 0.17 17.46
CA LYS A 319 6.53 0.91 16.65
C LYS A 319 5.14 0.25 16.67
N GLY A 320 5.06 -1.09 16.66
CA GLY A 320 3.80 -1.81 16.90
C GLY A 320 3.23 -1.56 18.31
N ASP A 321 4.08 -1.51 19.34
CA ASP A 321 3.71 -1.19 20.72
C ASP A 321 3.23 0.28 20.88
N GLU A 322 3.65 1.18 20.00
CA GLU A 322 3.16 2.55 19.87
C GLU A 322 1.76 2.60 19.23
N PHE A 323 1.57 1.92 18.09
CA PHE A 323 0.26 1.80 17.43
C PHE A 323 -0.80 1.14 18.29
N PHE A 324 -0.42 0.14 19.09
CA PHE A 324 -1.33 -0.50 20.04
C PHE A 324 -1.82 0.47 21.13
N LYS A 325 -0.95 1.39 21.58
CA LYS A 325 -1.30 2.42 22.58
C LYS A 325 -2.13 3.56 21.99
N SER A 326 -1.92 3.92 20.72
CA SER A 326 -2.74 4.92 20.03
C SER A 326 -4.08 4.38 19.51
N GLY A 327 -4.37 3.10 19.72
CA GLY A 327 -5.60 2.44 19.29
C GLY A 327 -5.63 2.03 17.81
N ASN A 328 -4.58 2.30 17.03
CA ASN A 328 -4.49 1.83 15.65
C ASN A 328 -4.03 0.36 15.60
N PHE A 329 -4.94 -0.55 15.97
CA PHE A 329 -4.66 -1.99 15.97
C PHE A 329 -4.32 -2.53 14.57
N LEU A 330 -4.81 -1.92 13.49
CA LEU A 330 -4.47 -2.29 12.11
C LEU A 330 -3.01 -1.95 11.78
N GLY A 331 -2.58 -0.73 12.06
CA GLY A 331 -1.17 -0.34 11.93
C GLY A 331 -0.24 -1.18 12.82
N ALA A 332 -0.68 -1.52 14.03
CA ALA A 332 0.07 -2.42 14.90
C ALA A 332 0.22 -3.84 14.31
N VAL A 333 -0.83 -4.42 13.71
CA VAL A 333 -0.76 -5.72 13.00
C VAL A 333 0.27 -5.68 11.86
N SER A 334 0.26 -4.63 11.04
CA SER A 334 1.22 -4.50 9.93
C SER A 334 2.66 -4.33 10.45
N ALA A 335 2.87 -3.52 11.49
CA ALA A 335 4.19 -3.32 12.11
C ALA A 335 4.79 -4.62 12.69
N TYR A 336 4.01 -5.36 13.49
CA TYR A 336 4.46 -6.64 14.02
C TYR A 336 4.66 -7.69 12.91
N THR A 337 3.82 -7.69 11.87
CA THR A 337 3.95 -8.62 10.75
C THR A 337 5.22 -8.37 9.95
N HIS A 338 5.59 -7.10 9.71
CA HIS A 338 6.87 -6.79 9.09
C HIS A 338 8.06 -7.18 9.99
N GLY A 339 7.96 -6.91 11.30
CA GLY A 339 8.94 -7.42 12.27
C GLY A 339 9.13 -8.95 12.19
N ILE A 340 8.05 -9.70 11.96
CA ILE A 340 8.08 -11.17 11.80
C ILE A 340 8.71 -11.57 10.45
N THR A 341 8.50 -10.80 9.37
CA THR A 341 9.22 -11.04 8.09
C THR A 341 10.73 -10.77 8.19
N LEU A 342 11.15 -9.96 9.17
CA LEU A 342 12.56 -9.66 9.45
C LEU A 342 13.18 -10.65 10.46
N SER A 343 12.39 -11.13 11.44
CA SER A 343 12.80 -12.19 12.36
C SER A 343 11.62 -13.02 12.86
N ASP A 344 11.55 -14.25 12.38
CA ASP A 344 10.64 -15.31 12.82
C ASP A 344 10.93 -15.81 14.25
N LYS A 345 12.15 -15.59 14.76
CA LYS A 345 12.63 -16.18 16.02
C LYS A 345 12.26 -15.39 17.28
N LEU A 346 11.62 -14.23 17.16
CA LEU A 346 11.33 -13.33 18.29
C LEU A 346 9.90 -13.54 18.84
N PRO A 347 9.71 -14.25 19.97
CA PRO A 347 8.35 -14.59 20.43
C PRO A 347 7.54 -13.38 20.88
N SER A 348 8.21 -12.26 21.20
CA SER A 348 7.57 -10.99 21.55
C SER A 348 6.68 -10.44 20.43
N LEU A 349 7.03 -10.66 19.16
CA LEU A 349 6.25 -10.11 18.04
C LEU A 349 4.91 -10.84 17.91
N PHE A 350 4.93 -12.18 17.90
CA PHE A 350 3.72 -13.00 17.94
C PHE A 350 2.90 -12.79 19.22
N ALA A 351 3.57 -12.64 20.38
CA ALA A 351 2.91 -12.34 21.66
C ALA A 351 2.27 -10.94 21.73
N ASN A 352 2.65 -10.01 20.85
CA ASN A 352 2.03 -8.69 20.74
C ASN A 352 1.03 -8.61 19.57
N ARG A 353 1.27 -9.32 18.45
CA ARG A 353 0.31 -9.45 17.33
C ARG A 353 -0.93 -10.28 17.69
N SER A 354 -0.78 -11.28 18.56
CA SER A 354 -1.94 -11.93 19.18
C SER A 354 -2.75 -10.95 20.04
N ALA A 355 -2.14 -9.93 20.66
CA ALA A 355 -2.86 -8.91 21.42
C ALA A 355 -3.65 -7.95 20.52
N THR A 356 -3.09 -7.51 19.39
CA THR A 356 -3.84 -6.71 18.41
C THR A 356 -4.94 -7.51 17.75
N HIS A 357 -4.70 -8.78 17.39
CA HIS A 357 -5.75 -9.64 16.84
C HIS A 357 -6.87 -9.92 17.85
N PHE A 358 -6.58 -10.04 19.15
CA PHE A 358 -7.62 -10.12 20.18
C PHE A 358 -8.45 -8.83 20.26
N ALA A 359 -7.80 -7.66 20.28
CA ALA A 359 -8.48 -6.36 20.30
C ALA A 359 -9.34 -6.12 19.04
N LEU A 360 -8.93 -6.66 17.89
CA LEU A 360 -9.67 -6.65 16.62
C LEU A 360 -10.73 -7.76 16.49
N GLY A 361 -11.01 -8.54 17.55
CA GLY A 361 -11.97 -9.66 17.50
C GLY A 361 -11.55 -10.83 16.58
N ASN A 362 -10.32 -10.84 16.09
CA ASN A 362 -9.78 -11.84 15.17
C ASN A 362 -9.29 -13.09 15.95
N PHE A 363 -10.17 -13.72 16.72
CA PHE A 363 -9.81 -14.77 17.69
C PHE A 363 -9.06 -15.95 17.07
N ASN A 364 -9.45 -16.45 15.89
CA ASN A 364 -8.73 -17.53 15.21
C ASN A 364 -7.26 -17.17 14.87
N LYS A 365 -6.97 -15.92 14.48
CA LYS A 365 -5.60 -15.45 14.25
C LYS A 365 -4.83 -15.30 15.57
N CYS A 366 -5.52 -14.85 16.63
CA CYS A 366 -4.97 -14.79 17.98
C CYS A 366 -4.54 -16.18 18.50
N LEU A 367 -5.36 -17.23 18.30
CA LEU A 367 -5.01 -18.61 18.70
C LEU A 367 -3.72 -19.09 18.01
N ASN A 368 -3.60 -18.85 16.70
CA ASN A 368 -2.43 -19.25 15.92
C ASN A 368 -1.17 -18.52 16.39
N ASP A 369 -1.22 -17.18 16.51
CA ASP A 369 -0.09 -16.37 17.00
C ASP A 369 0.28 -16.70 18.45
N CYS A 370 -0.68 -17.01 19.32
CA CYS A 370 -0.38 -17.46 20.68
C CYS A 370 0.32 -18.82 20.69
N SER A 371 -0.02 -19.71 19.76
CA SER A 371 0.55 -21.05 19.69
C SER A 371 1.98 -21.02 19.13
N THR A 372 2.23 -20.30 18.03
CA THR A 372 3.59 -20.10 17.51
C THR A 372 4.49 -19.38 18.52
N ALA A 373 3.97 -18.37 19.24
CA ALA A 373 4.71 -17.71 20.32
C ALA A 373 5.10 -18.68 21.44
N LEU A 374 4.25 -19.64 21.79
CA LEU A 374 4.53 -20.66 22.81
C LEU A 374 5.51 -21.72 22.33
N ASP A 375 5.47 -22.10 21.06
CA ASP A 375 6.47 -22.98 20.45
C ASP A 375 7.85 -22.34 20.40
N LEU A 376 7.94 -21.05 20.04
CA LEU A 376 9.18 -20.26 20.08
C LEU A 376 9.66 -19.94 21.51
N MET A 377 8.84 -20.16 22.54
CA MET A 377 9.24 -20.04 23.96
C MET A 377 9.67 -21.37 24.59
N LYS A 378 10.11 -22.33 23.77
CA LYS A 378 10.78 -23.57 24.20
C LYS A 378 12.31 -23.39 24.12
N PRO A 379 13.11 -23.80 25.13
CA PRO A 379 12.72 -24.46 26.37
C PRO A 379 12.01 -23.52 27.37
N ALA A 380 11.26 -24.13 28.30
CA ALA A 380 10.59 -23.44 29.38
C ALA A 380 11.60 -22.97 30.44
N CYS A 381 11.84 -21.66 30.49
CA CYS A 381 12.79 -21.02 31.40
C CYS A 381 12.07 -20.07 32.37
N GLU A 382 12.78 -19.58 33.38
CA GLU A 382 12.24 -18.61 34.32
C GLU A 382 11.99 -17.24 33.66
N SER A 383 12.96 -16.77 32.89
CA SER A 383 12.89 -15.51 32.14
C SER A 383 11.71 -15.42 31.16
N ASN A 384 11.24 -16.55 30.62
CA ASN A 384 10.08 -16.61 29.73
C ASN A 384 8.78 -17.06 30.44
N ARG A 385 8.80 -17.41 31.74
CA ARG A 385 7.63 -17.86 32.53
C ARG A 385 6.45 -16.88 32.42
N ARG A 386 6.70 -15.60 32.70
CA ARG A 386 5.66 -14.54 32.67
C ARG A 386 5.10 -14.31 31.26
N SER A 387 5.95 -14.41 30.23
CA SER A 387 5.54 -14.27 28.83
C SER A 387 4.69 -15.46 28.35
N ARG A 388 5.11 -16.69 28.69
CA ARG A 388 4.33 -17.91 28.42
C ARG A 388 2.95 -17.85 29.08
N ALA A 389 2.89 -17.50 30.37
CA ALA A 389 1.63 -17.39 31.12
C ALA A 389 0.66 -16.38 30.49
N LYS A 390 1.12 -15.17 30.15
CA LYS A 390 0.30 -14.16 29.46
C LYS A 390 -0.18 -14.62 28.07
N CYS A 391 0.64 -15.41 27.38
CA CYS A 391 0.30 -15.95 26.05
C CYS A 391 -0.77 -17.05 26.14
N ILE A 392 -0.66 -17.95 27.13
CA ILE A 392 -1.68 -18.97 27.41
C ILE A 392 -2.98 -18.31 27.87
N ALA A 393 -2.93 -17.36 28.80
CA ALA A 393 -4.12 -16.64 29.28
C ALA A 393 -4.87 -15.93 28.13
N ARG A 394 -4.15 -15.33 27.17
CA ARG A 394 -4.78 -14.76 25.97
C ARG A 394 -5.37 -15.82 25.03
N ARG A 395 -4.71 -16.98 24.90
CA ARG A 395 -5.24 -18.10 24.09
C ARG A 395 -6.52 -18.66 24.70
N ALA A 396 -6.55 -18.86 26.02
CA ALA A 396 -7.75 -19.18 26.78
C ALA A 396 -8.88 -18.15 26.58
N ALA A 397 -8.57 -16.86 26.72
CA ALA A 397 -9.56 -15.79 26.48
C ALA A 397 -10.09 -15.79 25.03
N ALA A 398 -9.26 -16.12 24.04
CA ALA A 398 -9.69 -16.26 22.65
C ALA A 398 -10.53 -17.53 22.39
N LEU A 399 -10.24 -18.65 23.08
CA LEU A 399 -11.06 -19.86 23.07
C LEU A 399 -12.46 -19.60 23.64
N ALA A 400 -12.54 -18.93 24.80
CA ALA A 400 -13.82 -18.56 25.42
C ALA A 400 -14.65 -17.63 24.52
N ARG A 401 -14.00 -16.70 23.80
CA ARG A 401 -14.66 -15.82 22.80
C ARG A 401 -15.12 -16.56 21.53
N LEU A 402 -14.64 -17.78 21.29
CA LEU A 402 -15.08 -18.67 20.21
C LEU A 402 -16.13 -19.71 20.67
N GLY A 403 -16.49 -19.73 21.96
CA GLY A 403 -17.46 -20.65 22.55
C GLY A 403 -16.86 -21.84 23.30
N TYR A 404 -15.57 -22.15 23.12
CA TYR A 404 -14.91 -23.31 23.73
C TYR A 404 -14.50 -23.05 25.19
N LEU A 405 -15.49 -23.02 26.09
CA LEU A 405 -15.33 -22.72 27.52
C LEU A 405 -14.52 -23.78 28.27
N ASN A 406 -14.75 -25.09 28.06
CA ASN A 406 -13.99 -26.13 28.78
C ASN A 406 -12.48 -25.99 28.52
N LYS A 407 -12.13 -25.85 27.24
CA LYS A 407 -10.74 -25.72 26.76
C LYS A 407 -10.12 -24.40 27.24
N ALA A 408 -10.90 -23.33 27.31
CA ALA A 408 -10.46 -22.05 27.88
C ALA A 408 -10.15 -22.16 29.38
N ILE A 409 -11.00 -22.82 30.17
CA ILE A 409 -10.82 -23.03 31.60
C ILE A 409 -9.54 -23.83 31.88
N ASP A 410 -9.30 -24.91 31.14
CA ASP A 410 -8.07 -25.72 31.27
C ASP A 410 -6.80 -24.93 30.93
N GLU A 411 -6.80 -24.15 29.85
CA GLU A 411 -5.66 -23.29 29.51
C GLU A 411 -5.45 -22.17 30.54
N MET A 412 -6.53 -21.55 31.05
CA MET A 412 -6.41 -20.50 32.07
C MET A 412 -5.89 -21.07 33.40
N LYS A 413 -6.31 -22.28 33.79
CA LYS A 413 -5.73 -23.04 34.91
C LYS A 413 -4.26 -23.38 34.68
N ALA A 414 -3.84 -23.68 33.44
CA ALA A 414 -2.43 -23.85 33.09
C ALA A 414 -1.62 -22.53 33.17
N ALA A 415 -2.23 -21.38 32.83
CA ALA A 415 -1.62 -20.06 33.02
C ALA A 415 -1.47 -19.70 34.52
N SER A 416 -2.47 -19.98 35.34
CA SER A 416 -2.44 -19.77 36.80
C SER A 416 -1.33 -20.58 37.48
N LYS A 417 -1.08 -21.83 37.05
CA LYS A 417 0.06 -22.64 37.52
C LYS A 417 1.44 -22.01 37.22
N LEU A 418 1.54 -21.09 36.26
CA LEU A 418 2.76 -20.34 35.95
C LEU A 418 2.83 -18.98 36.68
N LEU A 419 1.69 -18.35 36.99
CA LEU A 419 1.59 -17.09 37.73
C LEU A 419 0.49 -17.19 38.81
N PRO A 420 0.79 -17.78 39.98
CA PRO A 420 -0.20 -17.95 41.06
C PRO A 420 -0.55 -16.63 41.76
N ASP A 421 0.24 -15.58 41.56
CA ASP A 421 0.06 -14.25 42.18
C ASP A 421 -0.84 -13.31 41.35
N ASP A 422 -1.24 -13.71 40.14
CA ASP A 422 -2.00 -12.85 39.23
C ASP A 422 -3.52 -12.99 39.46
N GLU A 423 -4.07 -12.09 40.28
CA GLU A 423 -5.50 -12.04 40.60
C GLU A 423 -6.40 -11.86 39.37
N THR A 424 -5.88 -11.33 38.25
CA THR A 424 -6.66 -11.21 37.02
C THR A 424 -6.97 -12.58 36.43
N ILE A 425 -5.99 -13.49 36.43
CA ILE A 425 -6.14 -14.87 35.95
C ILE A 425 -7.12 -15.65 36.85
N LYS A 426 -7.06 -15.43 38.18
CA LYS A 426 -8.00 -16.07 39.12
C LYS A 426 -9.44 -15.61 38.89
N LYS A 427 -9.66 -14.31 38.66
CA LYS A 427 -10.99 -13.78 38.34
C LYS A 427 -11.51 -14.31 37.00
N ASP A 428 -10.66 -14.32 35.97
CA ASP A 428 -11.04 -14.83 34.65
C ASP A 428 -11.40 -16.33 34.71
N ILE A 429 -10.71 -17.15 35.52
CA ILE A 429 -11.11 -18.55 35.78
C ILE A 429 -12.52 -18.60 36.40
N TYR A 430 -12.76 -17.87 37.48
CA TYR A 430 -14.07 -17.87 38.17
C TYR A 430 -15.22 -17.40 37.26
N ASP A 431 -14.99 -16.34 36.47
CA ASP A 431 -15.99 -15.82 35.52
C ASP A 431 -16.25 -16.82 34.37
N MET A 432 -15.24 -17.58 33.92
CA MET A 432 -15.40 -18.66 32.92
C MET A 432 -16.10 -19.89 33.49
N GLU A 433 -15.72 -20.36 34.68
CA GLU A 433 -16.35 -21.50 35.35
C GLU A 433 -17.84 -21.21 35.62
N ARG A 434 -18.14 -20.02 36.16
CA ARG A 434 -19.52 -19.56 36.38
C ARG A 434 -20.32 -19.42 35.09
N ALA A 435 -19.69 -19.10 33.95
CA ALA A 435 -20.35 -19.05 32.65
C ALA A 435 -20.65 -20.45 32.09
N TRP A 436 -19.75 -21.42 32.34
CA TRP A 436 -19.94 -22.83 31.99
C TRP A 436 -21.02 -23.50 32.85
N GLU A 437 -21.05 -23.25 34.16
CA GLU A 437 -22.13 -23.73 35.06
C GLU A 437 -23.53 -23.31 34.60
N GLN A 438 -23.64 -22.14 33.94
CA GLN A 438 -24.91 -21.65 33.38
C GLN A 438 -25.29 -22.29 32.05
N ASN A 439 -24.33 -22.83 31.27
CA ASN A 439 -24.57 -23.45 29.97
C ASN A 439 -23.61 -24.66 29.76
N PRO A 440 -23.82 -25.80 30.46
CA PRO A 440 -22.89 -26.93 30.40
C PRO A 440 -22.76 -27.56 29.00
N ASP A 441 -23.85 -27.54 28.23
CA ASP A 441 -23.98 -28.15 26.89
C ASP A 441 -23.43 -27.29 25.74
N SER A 442 -22.54 -26.32 26.02
CA SER A 442 -22.11 -25.29 25.06
C SER A 442 -20.83 -25.60 24.25
N ASP A 443 -20.23 -26.79 24.37
CA ASP A 443 -18.84 -27.10 23.93
C ASP A 443 -18.71 -28.25 22.90
#